data_AF-T2JE79-F1
#
_entry.id   AF-T2JE79-F1
#
_cell.length_a   1.000
_cell.length_b   1.000
_cell.length_c   1.000
_cell.angle_alpha   90.00
_cell.angle_beta   90.00
_cell.angle_gamma   90.00
#
_symmetry.space_group_name_H-M   'P 1'
#
loop_
_entity.id
_entity.type
_entity.pdbx_description
1 polymer ?
#
loop_
_entity_poly.entity_id
_entity_poly.type
_entity_poly.pdbx_seq_one_letter_code
_entity_poly.pdbx_strand_id
1 'polypeptide(L)'
;MAKVVKDFFTSELQFDIIYYQVYAQNPQGIISGKIDWSAYSGDLQRGWVASRPFSDVIVKLDVLSDLTIANQTLSFGRKLLESIEIMMARYRTGDGTGVSSVTPSTSCVQDSSQALYIAMQKLKQQVISSPELINWLKENPSQVENSLFGQLKQLVQNLNKILVPSGVIRADWQQNAEVLAGVAGGERLTTGETVLSGLRSWRTMLPRRAHDEVSSIFLHNNASLWFLRTNQILGWDETILPLAPTLLFGQIPLFSTAFTRLISALTYPLSPEDWYLSLGLLLIYGLIVLSIGFKLDFLTWKLVDISPKKCFTILQLFFLPAFIEELVFRVLLLPHPFEGVSGIEWLFWVTLSLSLFIAYHPLNALLFYPQGRNLFRKPIFLVFAGLLGIVCAISYAITASLWPPVFIHWLIVVIWLFFLGGEQKLTIN
;
A
#
# COMPACT_ATOMS: atom_id res chain seq x y z
N MET A 1 -15.29 16.83 8.15
CA MET A 1 -15.56 16.53 9.58
C MET A 1 -16.99 16.05 9.68
N ALA A 2 -17.24 15.00 10.46
CA ALA A 2 -18.59 14.50 10.72
C ALA A 2 -18.89 14.62 12.22
N LYS A 3 -20.08 15.11 12.56
CA LYS A 3 -20.60 15.16 13.93
C LYS A 3 -21.97 14.51 13.96
N VAL A 4 -22.31 13.87 15.06
CA VAL A 4 -23.67 13.39 15.28
C VAL A 4 -24.48 14.53 15.88
N VAL A 5 -25.57 14.92 15.22
CA VAL A 5 -26.49 15.95 15.66
C VAL A 5 -27.92 15.39 15.69
N LYS A 6 -28.83 16.08 16.37
CA LYS A 6 -30.26 15.79 16.24
C LYS A 6 -30.82 16.58 15.08
N ASP A 7 -31.54 15.92 14.18
CA ASP A 7 -32.30 16.58 13.13
C ASP A 7 -33.36 17.49 13.74
N PHE A 8 -33.51 18.68 13.18
CA PHE A 8 -34.39 19.70 13.74
C PHE A 8 -35.87 19.31 13.64
N PHE A 9 -36.27 18.60 12.58
CA PHE A 9 -37.67 18.27 12.32
C PHE A 9 -38.10 16.96 13.01
N THR A 10 -37.25 15.95 12.95
CA THR A 10 -37.56 14.59 13.42
C THR A 10 -36.99 14.27 14.80
N SER A 11 -36.03 15.07 15.30
CA SER A 11 -35.24 14.79 16.51
C SER A 11 -34.41 13.50 16.45
N GLU A 12 -34.35 12.83 15.30
CA GLU A 12 -33.52 11.64 15.08
C GLU A 12 -32.04 12.03 14.99
N LEU A 13 -31.14 11.09 15.30
CA LEU A 13 -29.70 11.32 15.18
C LEU A 13 -29.30 11.24 13.70
N GLN A 14 -28.59 12.25 13.22
CA GLN A 14 -28.02 12.30 11.88
C GLN A 14 -26.55 12.74 11.90
N PHE A 15 -25.84 12.47 10.81
CA PHE A 15 -24.51 13.01 10.60
C PHE A 15 -24.60 14.41 9.99
N ASP A 16 -24.05 15.39 10.69
CA ASP A 16 -23.70 16.70 10.15
C ASP A 16 -22.28 16.62 9.58
N ILE A 17 -22.16 16.70 8.26
CA ILE A 17 -20.90 16.50 7.53
C ILE A 17 -20.51 17.79 6.82
N ILE A 18 -19.32 18.27 7.14
CA ILE A 18 -18.66 19.37 6.43
C ILE A 18 -17.49 18.80 5.63
N TYR A 19 -17.57 18.93 4.31
CA TYR A 19 -16.47 18.58 3.40
C TYR A 19 -15.43 19.70 3.36
N TYR A 20 -14.16 19.32 3.40
CA TYR A 20 -13.02 20.22 3.23
C TYR A 20 -12.45 19.97 1.84
N GLN A 21 -13.07 20.59 0.85
CA GLN A 21 -12.90 20.23 -0.55
C GLN A 21 -11.64 20.87 -1.13
N VAL A 22 -10.63 20.08 -1.42
CA VAL A 22 -9.48 20.47 -2.27
C VAL A 22 -9.84 20.13 -3.70
N TYR A 23 -10.32 21.13 -4.46
CA TYR A 23 -10.86 20.92 -5.80
C TYR A 23 -10.85 22.22 -6.59
N ALA A 24 -10.49 22.17 -7.86
CA ALA A 24 -10.43 23.37 -8.69
C ALA A 24 -11.84 23.96 -8.88
N GLN A 25 -12.67 23.30 -9.68
CA GLN A 25 -14.08 23.63 -9.88
C GLN A 25 -14.79 22.52 -10.68
N ASN A 26 -16.12 22.42 -10.58
CA ASN A 26 -16.96 21.64 -11.51
C ASN A 26 -18.03 22.53 -12.18
N PRO A 27 -18.74 22.02 -13.20
CA PRO A 27 -19.85 22.73 -13.84
C PRO A 27 -21.05 23.03 -12.92
N GLN A 28 -21.11 22.44 -11.73
CA GLN A 28 -22.19 22.63 -10.74
C GLN A 28 -21.81 23.63 -9.62
N GLY A 29 -20.68 24.32 -9.73
CA GLY A 29 -20.27 25.34 -8.76
C GLY A 29 -19.62 24.81 -7.47
N ILE A 30 -19.25 23.53 -7.41
CA ILE A 30 -18.38 23.02 -6.34
C ILE A 30 -16.98 23.57 -6.57
N ILE A 31 -16.49 24.35 -5.62
CA ILE A 31 -15.17 24.99 -5.62
C ILE A 31 -14.37 24.54 -4.38
N SER A 32 -13.10 24.94 -4.29
CA SER A 32 -12.34 24.66 -3.07
C SER A 32 -12.86 25.44 -1.85
N GLY A 33 -13.09 24.71 -0.75
CA GLY A 33 -13.56 25.30 0.50
C GLY A 33 -14.32 24.32 1.39
N LYS A 34 -14.84 24.87 2.50
CA LYS A 34 -15.77 24.17 3.39
C LYS A 34 -17.14 24.15 2.74
N ILE A 35 -17.68 22.96 2.54
CA ILE A 35 -18.99 22.76 1.90
C ILE A 35 -19.82 21.85 2.80
N ASP A 36 -21.02 22.30 3.15
CA ASP A 36 -22.00 21.48 3.84
C ASP A 36 -22.44 20.31 2.96
N TRP A 37 -22.72 19.16 3.55
CA TRP A 37 -23.09 17.99 2.76
C TRP A 37 -24.35 18.21 1.93
N SER A 38 -25.32 19.00 2.41
CA SER A 38 -26.53 19.31 1.64
C SER A 38 -26.17 20.12 0.38
N ALA A 39 -25.30 21.13 0.50
CA ALA A 39 -24.81 21.92 -0.62
C ALA A 39 -23.93 21.11 -1.60
N TYR A 40 -23.10 20.19 -1.10
CA TYR A 40 -22.28 19.31 -1.95
C TYR A 40 -23.14 18.30 -2.72
N SER A 41 -24.09 17.70 -2.02
CA SER A 41 -24.95 16.63 -2.52
C SER A 41 -25.98 17.14 -3.54
N GLY A 42 -26.41 18.39 -3.45
CA GLY A 42 -27.04 19.10 -4.56
C GLY A 42 -28.03 20.21 -4.23
N ASP A 43 -28.41 20.97 -5.26
CA ASP A 43 -29.52 21.93 -5.26
C ASP A 43 -30.87 21.24 -5.59
N LEU A 44 -31.97 21.84 -5.13
CA LEU A 44 -33.35 21.38 -4.93
C LEU A 44 -34.05 20.65 -6.09
N GLN A 45 -33.43 20.47 -7.26
CA GLN A 45 -34.01 19.72 -8.38
C GLN A 45 -33.39 18.33 -8.64
N ARG A 46 -32.06 18.19 -8.78
CA ARG A 46 -31.43 16.89 -9.13
C ARG A 46 -30.02 16.66 -8.54
N GLY A 47 -29.22 17.67 -8.24
CA GLY A 47 -27.98 17.51 -7.44
C GLY A 47 -26.90 16.54 -7.96
N TRP A 48 -25.81 16.41 -7.19
CA TRP A 48 -24.82 15.33 -7.37
C TRP A 48 -25.40 13.98 -6.99
N VAL A 49 -26.25 13.90 -5.97
CA VAL A 49 -26.89 12.64 -5.54
C VAL A 49 -27.62 11.94 -6.68
N ALA A 50 -28.41 12.66 -7.50
CA ALA A 50 -29.17 12.01 -8.58
C ALA A 50 -28.35 11.81 -9.87
N SER A 51 -27.31 12.61 -10.10
CA SER A 51 -26.53 12.55 -11.35
C SER A 51 -25.24 11.73 -11.24
N ARG A 52 -24.63 11.71 -10.06
CA ARG A 52 -23.34 11.07 -9.74
C ARG A 52 -23.33 10.62 -8.28
N PRO A 53 -23.85 9.41 -7.99
CA PRO A 53 -23.77 8.86 -6.65
C PRO A 53 -22.31 8.82 -6.16
N PHE A 54 -22.10 9.31 -4.94
CA PHE A 54 -20.84 9.28 -4.23
C PHE A 54 -20.93 8.42 -2.96
N SER A 55 -19.77 8.06 -2.43
CA SER A 55 -19.61 7.30 -1.20
C SER A 55 -18.66 8.06 -0.27
N ASP A 56 -19.07 8.20 0.99
CA ASP A 56 -18.24 8.72 2.07
C ASP A 56 -17.87 7.62 3.04
N VAL A 57 -16.70 7.76 3.67
CA VAL A 57 -16.26 6.90 4.76
C VAL A 57 -16.08 7.75 6.00
N ILE A 58 -16.93 7.53 6.99
CA ILE A 58 -16.76 8.11 8.32
C ILE A 58 -15.79 7.23 9.08
N VAL A 59 -14.67 7.83 9.50
CA VAL A 59 -13.63 7.16 10.27
C VAL A 59 -13.77 7.58 11.73
N LYS A 60 -14.00 6.60 12.62
CA LYS A 60 -13.92 6.79 14.07
C LYS A 60 -12.65 6.11 14.58
N LEU A 61 -11.74 6.92 15.12
CA LEU A 61 -10.52 6.47 15.75
C LEU A 61 -10.10 7.48 16.83
N ASP A 62 -9.89 7.01 18.06
CA ASP A 62 -9.72 7.89 19.23
C ASP A 62 -8.48 8.77 19.12
N VAL A 63 -7.39 8.28 18.51
CA VAL A 63 -6.16 9.06 18.29
C VAL A 63 -6.29 10.21 17.27
N LEU A 64 -7.45 10.37 16.62
CA LEU A 64 -7.75 11.55 15.80
C LEU A 64 -8.16 12.76 16.66
N SER A 65 -8.62 12.53 17.89
CA SER A 65 -8.96 13.56 18.87
C SER A 65 -7.72 14.14 19.56
N ASP A 66 -7.93 15.18 20.37
CA ASP A 66 -6.86 15.81 21.16
C ASP A 66 -6.37 14.84 22.24
N LEU A 67 -5.06 14.56 22.24
CA LEU A 67 -4.39 13.76 23.27
C LEU A 67 -3.59 14.69 24.17
N THR A 68 -3.95 14.78 25.44
CA THR A 68 -3.20 15.56 26.43
C THR A 68 -2.20 14.66 27.15
N ILE A 69 -0.90 14.95 26.99
CA ILE A 69 0.21 14.18 27.56
C ILE A 69 1.21 15.17 28.15
N ALA A 70 1.60 15.00 29.42
CA ALA A 70 2.55 15.88 30.09
C ALA A 70 2.22 17.39 29.94
N ASN A 71 0.95 17.77 30.16
CA ASN A 71 0.42 19.13 29.94
C ASN A 71 0.55 19.67 28.50
N GLN A 72 0.95 18.85 27.54
CA GLN A 72 0.98 19.20 26.12
C GLN A 72 -0.18 18.54 25.39
N THR A 73 -0.80 19.26 24.47
CA THR A 73 -1.89 18.69 23.65
C THR A 73 -1.37 18.34 22.27
N LEU A 74 -1.43 17.06 21.92
CA LEU A 74 -1.14 16.51 20.60
C LEU A 74 -2.46 16.33 19.84
N SER A 75 -2.66 17.14 18.79
CA SER A 75 -3.91 17.17 18.03
C SER A 75 -3.69 16.82 16.57
N PHE A 76 -3.75 15.53 16.23
CA PHE A 76 -3.57 15.13 14.82
C PHE A 76 -4.72 15.64 13.93
N GLY A 77 -5.97 15.49 14.37
CA GLY A 77 -7.13 15.99 13.63
C GLY A 77 -7.08 17.51 13.40
N ARG A 78 -6.68 18.30 14.40
CA ARG A 78 -6.54 19.76 14.25
C ARG A 78 -5.45 20.13 13.24
N LYS A 79 -4.27 19.50 13.31
CA LYS A 79 -3.17 19.73 12.35
C LYS A 79 -3.57 19.33 10.93
N LEU A 80 -4.38 18.28 10.78
CA LEU A 80 -4.95 17.89 9.48
C LEU A 80 -5.91 18.95 8.96
N LEU A 81 -6.81 19.46 9.80
CA LEU A 81 -7.74 20.54 9.44
C LEU A 81 -6.99 21.83 9.04
N GLU A 82 -5.97 22.23 9.78
CA GLU A 82 -5.13 23.38 9.41
C GLU A 82 -4.43 23.17 8.07
N SER A 83 -3.86 21.98 7.84
CA SER A 83 -3.10 21.68 6.63
C SER A 83 -4.00 21.59 5.39
N ILE A 84 -5.21 21.04 5.52
CA ILE A 84 -6.18 20.99 4.42
C ILE A 84 -6.77 22.37 4.14
N GLU A 85 -6.99 23.22 5.16
CA GLU A 85 -7.44 24.61 4.97
C GLU A 85 -6.43 25.44 4.17
N ILE A 86 -5.13 25.28 4.45
CA ILE A 86 -4.07 25.89 3.65
C ILE A 86 -4.16 25.38 2.21
N MET A 87 -4.32 24.07 2.01
CA MET A 87 -4.43 23.51 0.66
C MET A 87 -5.65 24.02 -0.11
N MET A 88 -6.79 24.19 0.57
CA MET A 88 -7.98 24.79 -0.03
C MET A 88 -7.74 26.24 -0.45
N ALA A 89 -7.06 27.04 0.38
CA ALA A 89 -6.73 28.42 0.05
C ALA A 89 -5.80 28.51 -1.18
N ARG A 90 -4.84 27.59 -1.31
CA ARG A 90 -3.98 27.46 -2.48
C ARG A 90 -4.78 27.18 -3.75
N TYR A 91 -5.71 26.23 -3.70
CA TYR A 91 -6.63 25.92 -4.81
C TYR A 91 -7.59 27.06 -5.15
N ARG A 92 -8.00 27.85 -4.16
CA ARG A 92 -8.91 28.96 -4.40
C ARG A 92 -8.21 30.15 -5.06
N THR A 93 -6.91 30.31 -4.83
CA THR A 93 -6.12 31.45 -5.32
C THR A 93 -5.20 31.08 -6.48
N GLY A 94 -5.09 29.80 -6.85
CA GLY A 94 -4.09 29.34 -7.81
C GLY A 94 -2.67 29.64 -7.35
N ASP A 95 -2.38 29.51 -6.04
CA ASP A 95 -1.13 29.98 -5.43
C ASP A 95 -0.82 31.47 -5.72
N GLY A 96 -1.87 32.28 -5.86
CA GLY A 96 -1.78 33.72 -6.18
C GLY A 96 -1.76 34.04 -7.67
N THR A 97 -1.74 33.05 -8.56
CA THR A 97 -1.80 33.25 -10.01
C THR A 97 -3.23 33.46 -10.54
N GLY A 98 -4.24 33.17 -9.70
CA GLY A 98 -5.65 33.19 -10.09
C GLY A 98 -6.10 31.95 -10.88
N VAL A 99 -5.21 30.99 -11.14
CA VAL A 99 -5.53 29.77 -11.89
C VAL A 99 -5.09 28.52 -11.11
N SER A 100 -6.04 27.61 -10.88
CA SER A 100 -5.74 26.25 -10.40
C SER A 100 -5.94 25.24 -11.53
N SER A 101 -4.84 24.76 -12.10
CA SER A 101 -4.85 23.75 -13.16
C SER A 101 -4.64 22.36 -12.58
N VAL A 102 -5.45 21.41 -13.07
CA VAL A 102 -5.31 19.99 -12.73
C VAL A 102 -4.49 19.32 -13.83
N THR A 103 -3.38 18.70 -13.44
CA THR A 103 -2.51 17.92 -14.33
C THR A 103 -2.32 16.52 -13.75
N PRO A 104 -1.72 15.57 -14.49
CA PRO A 104 -1.34 14.29 -13.91
C PRO A 104 -0.42 14.43 -12.67
N SER A 105 0.40 15.48 -12.57
CA SER A 105 1.31 15.71 -11.43
C SER A 105 0.76 16.67 -10.36
N THR A 106 -0.38 17.34 -10.64
CA THR A 106 -1.12 18.24 -9.74
C THR A 106 -2.60 17.85 -9.73
N SER A 107 -2.99 17.02 -8.78
CA SER A 107 -4.37 16.53 -8.65
C SER A 107 -4.91 16.70 -7.23
N CYS A 108 -6.23 16.77 -7.14
CA CYS A 108 -6.95 16.96 -5.88
C CYS A 108 -6.60 15.89 -4.83
N VAL A 109 -6.34 14.66 -5.28
CA VAL A 109 -5.97 13.53 -4.43
C VAL A 109 -4.54 13.67 -3.92
N GLN A 110 -3.61 14.09 -4.78
CA GLN A 110 -2.22 14.35 -4.38
C GLN A 110 -2.14 15.49 -3.37
N ASP A 111 -2.89 16.56 -3.56
CA ASP A 111 -2.85 17.72 -2.67
C ASP A 111 -3.56 17.46 -1.34
N SER A 112 -4.64 16.67 -1.35
CA SER A 112 -5.24 16.14 -0.12
C SER A 112 -4.26 15.22 0.63
N SER A 113 -3.50 14.41 -0.10
CA SER A 113 -2.45 13.54 0.44
C SER A 113 -1.27 14.35 0.99
N GLN A 114 -0.90 15.46 0.33
CA GLN A 114 0.13 16.39 0.80
C GLN A 114 -0.31 17.08 2.10
N ALA A 115 -1.57 17.49 2.22
CA ALA A 115 -2.09 18.06 3.47
C ALA A 115 -1.99 17.06 4.63
N LEU A 116 -2.30 15.79 4.39
CA LEU A 116 -2.14 14.71 5.37
C LEU A 116 -0.66 14.52 5.77
N TYR A 117 0.25 14.55 4.78
CA TYR A 117 1.69 14.49 5.03
C TYR A 117 2.20 15.66 5.88
N ILE A 118 1.81 16.90 5.54
CA ILE A 118 2.19 18.10 6.30
C ILE A 118 1.71 18.01 7.75
N ALA A 119 0.47 17.54 7.97
CA ALA A 119 -0.08 17.37 9.31
C ALA A 119 0.75 16.39 10.16
N MET A 120 1.17 15.27 9.57
CA MET A 120 2.06 14.31 10.23
C MET A 120 3.43 14.91 10.57
N GLN A 121 4.00 15.72 9.67
CA GLN A 121 5.29 16.37 9.94
C GLN A 121 5.20 17.44 11.03
N LYS A 122 4.14 18.27 11.02
CA LYS A 122 3.86 19.22 12.10
C LYS A 122 3.71 18.53 13.46
N LEU A 123 3.12 17.33 13.48
CA LEU A 123 2.97 16.54 14.69
C LEU A 123 4.31 15.98 15.16
N LYS A 124 5.08 15.39 14.24
CA LYS A 124 6.43 14.88 14.52
C LYS A 124 7.34 15.99 15.06
N GLN A 125 7.30 17.17 14.45
CA GLN A 125 8.11 18.30 14.89
C GLN A 125 7.73 18.74 16.31
N GLN A 126 6.44 18.84 16.63
CA GLN A 126 5.96 19.16 17.98
C GLN A 126 6.50 18.15 19.01
N VAL A 127 6.51 16.86 18.69
CA VAL A 127 7.03 15.83 19.59
C VAL A 127 8.55 15.98 19.79
N ILE A 128 9.30 16.18 18.71
CA ILE A 128 10.77 16.32 18.76
C ILE A 128 11.19 17.59 19.51
N SER A 129 10.43 18.68 19.36
CA SER A 129 10.70 19.95 20.04
C SER A 129 10.35 19.95 21.53
N SER A 130 9.79 18.86 22.06
CA SER A 130 9.29 18.76 23.43
C SER A 130 10.04 17.70 24.25
N PRO A 131 11.19 18.05 24.85
CA PRO A 131 11.95 17.14 25.71
C PRO A 131 11.13 16.60 26.89
N GLU A 132 10.25 17.42 27.47
CA GLU A 132 9.35 17.04 28.56
C GLU A 132 8.43 15.88 28.17
N LEU A 133 7.79 15.97 27.00
CA LEU A 133 6.94 14.91 26.47
C LEU A 133 7.73 13.61 26.26
N ILE A 134 8.93 13.71 25.68
CA ILE A 134 9.80 12.54 25.44
C ILE A 134 10.20 11.87 26.76
N ASN A 135 10.54 12.65 27.78
CA ASN A 135 10.90 12.12 29.10
C ASN A 135 9.69 11.49 29.77
N TRP A 136 8.54 12.14 29.75
CA TRP A 136 7.30 11.61 30.31
C TRP A 136 6.91 10.25 29.68
N LEU A 137 7.01 10.13 28.35
CA LEU A 137 6.73 8.87 27.63
C LEU A 137 7.71 7.74 28.01
N LYS A 138 8.95 8.07 28.40
CA LYS A 138 9.92 7.05 28.87
C LYS A 138 9.64 6.63 30.31
N GLU A 139 9.27 7.58 31.16
CA GLU A 139 9.03 7.36 32.58
C GLU A 139 7.67 6.68 32.86
N ASN A 140 6.72 6.80 31.93
CA ASN A 140 5.34 6.32 32.11
C ASN A 140 4.91 5.28 31.05
N PRO A 141 5.60 4.13 30.90
CA PRO A 141 5.35 3.16 29.83
C PRO A 141 3.97 2.48 29.91
N SER A 142 3.38 2.35 31.11
CA SER A 142 2.12 1.64 31.34
C SER A 142 0.88 2.55 31.35
N GLN A 143 1.05 3.86 31.18
CA GLN A 143 -0.07 4.81 31.17
C GLN A 143 -0.87 4.71 29.86
N VAL A 144 -2.17 4.95 29.94
CA VAL A 144 -3.10 4.85 28.80
C VAL A 144 -2.71 5.83 27.69
N GLU A 145 -2.30 7.04 28.06
CA GLU A 145 -1.86 8.09 27.15
C GLU A 145 -0.64 7.67 26.32
N ASN A 146 0.26 6.88 26.91
CA ASN A 146 1.42 6.35 26.20
C ASN A 146 1.02 5.27 25.20
N SER A 147 0.04 4.43 25.54
CA SER A 147 -0.54 3.46 24.61
C SER A 147 -1.21 4.17 23.41
N LEU A 148 -2.01 5.22 23.68
CA LEU A 148 -2.63 6.05 22.64
C LEU A 148 -1.58 6.76 21.77
N PHE A 149 -0.49 7.26 22.37
CA PHE A 149 0.63 7.81 21.63
C PHE A 149 1.31 6.76 20.74
N GLY A 150 1.46 5.53 21.24
CA GLY A 150 1.96 4.38 20.47
C GLY A 150 1.08 4.07 19.27
N GLN A 151 -0.25 4.05 19.44
CA GLN A 151 -1.21 3.85 18.35
C GLN A 151 -1.15 4.98 17.32
N LEU A 152 -1.07 6.25 17.77
CA LEU A 152 -0.90 7.40 16.90
C LEU A 152 0.41 7.32 16.10
N LYS A 153 1.50 6.94 16.75
CA LYS A 153 2.79 6.71 16.10
C LYS A 153 2.70 5.62 15.03
N GLN A 154 2.05 4.51 15.33
CA GLN A 154 1.84 3.41 14.37
C GLN A 154 0.99 3.85 13.18
N LEU A 155 -0.10 4.59 13.42
CA LEU A 155 -0.94 5.16 12.37
C LEU A 155 -0.12 6.05 11.43
N VAL A 156 0.64 6.99 12.00
CA VAL A 156 1.50 7.91 11.24
C VAL A 156 2.57 7.16 10.44
N GLN A 157 3.16 6.10 11.00
CA GLN A 157 4.12 5.26 10.28
C GLN A 157 3.47 4.53 9.10
N ASN A 158 2.29 3.94 9.31
CA ASN A 158 1.56 3.23 8.26
C ASN A 158 1.10 4.18 7.15
N LEU A 159 0.58 5.36 7.49
CA LEU A 159 0.22 6.40 6.51
C LEU A 159 1.44 6.89 5.71
N ASN A 160 2.59 7.10 6.37
CA ASN A 160 3.82 7.51 5.68
C ASN A 160 4.33 6.46 4.68
N LYS A 161 4.16 5.16 4.95
CA LYS A 161 4.54 4.10 3.99
C LYS A 161 3.81 4.25 2.65
N ILE A 162 2.57 4.72 2.64
CA ILE A 162 1.80 4.89 1.40
C ILE A 162 2.01 6.25 0.76
N LEU A 163 2.13 7.30 1.57
CA LEU A 163 2.35 8.67 1.09
C LEU A 163 3.78 8.89 0.57
N VAL A 164 4.77 8.14 1.09
CA VAL A 164 6.19 8.20 0.72
C VAL A 164 6.75 6.79 0.49
N PRO A 165 6.32 6.09 -0.57
CA PRO A 165 6.54 4.65 -0.76
C PRO A 165 7.97 4.20 -1.09
N SER A 166 8.96 5.09 -1.03
CA SER A 166 10.37 4.73 -1.18
C SER A 166 11.30 5.59 -0.32
N GLY A 167 10.77 6.27 0.69
CA GLY A 167 11.52 7.26 1.47
C GLY A 167 11.92 8.53 0.70
N VAL A 168 11.72 8.55 -0.62
CA VAL A 168 11.94 9.71 -1.49
C VAL A 168 10.71 10.61 -1.39
N ILE A 169 10.81 11.62 -0.54
CA ILE A 169 9.81 12.67 -0.40
C ILE A 169 9.90 13.56 -1.64
N ARG A 170 8.76 13.98 -2.21
CA ARG A 170 8.79 15.03 -3.24
C ARG A 170 9.36 16.31 -2.61
N ALA A 171 10.33 16.94 -3.28
CA ALA A 171 11.02 18.11 -2.73
C ALA A 171 10.04 19.25 -2.37
N ASP A 172 8.99 19.44 -3.16
CA ASP A 172 7.93 20.43 -2.88
C ASP A 172 7.09 20.07 -1.66
N TRP A 173 6.83 18.78 -1.40
CA TRP A 173 6.12 18.34 -0.20
C TRP A 173 6.94 18.57 1.07
N GLN A 174 8.23 18.25 1.02
CA GLN A 174 9.14 18.49 2.13
C GLN A 174 9.27 19.99 2.42
N GLN A 175 9.57 20.79 1.40
CA GLN A 175 9.72 22.25 1.54
C GLN A 175 8.45 22.89 2.10
N ASN A 176 7.28 22.54 1.57
CA ASN A 176 6.00 23.08 2.07
C ASN A 176 5.74 22.67 3.53
N ALA A 177 6.10 21.44 3.91
CA ALA A 177 6.00 21.02 5.31
C ALA A 177 6.95 21.81 6.22
N GLU A 178 8.19 22.05 5.80
CA GLU A 178 9.19 22.80 6.57
C GLU A 178 8.83 24.29 6.71
N VAL A 179 8.34 24.92 5.64
CA VAL A 179 7.81 26.31 5.67
C VAL A 179 6.62 26.41 6.62
N LEU A 180 5.66 25.50 6.52
CA LEU A 180 4.45 25.52 7.37
C LEU A 180 4.71 25.08 8.81
N ALA A 181 5.79 24.35 9.06
CA ALA A 181 6.26 24.02 10.41
C ALA A 181 7.13 25.14 11.01
N GLY A 182 7.44 26.20 10.25
CA GLY A 182 8.28 27.32 10.69
C GLY A 182 9.76 26.94 10.87
N VAL A 183 10.21 25.86 10.23
CA VAL A 183 11.59 25.33 10.36
C VAL A 183 12.48 25.81 9.21
N ALA A 184 11.91 26.12 8.04
CA ALA A 184 12.65 26.68 6.90
C ALA A 184 12.60 28.21 6.87
N GLY A 185 13.72 28.85 6.51
CA GLY A 185 13.83 30.30 6.29
C GLY A 185 13.30 30.78 4.93
N GLY A 186 12.46 30.00 4.25
CA GLY A 186 11.89 30.35 2.95
C GLY A 186 10.52 31.02 3.09
N GLU A 187 10.27 32.07 2.29
CA GLU A 187 9.04 32.87 2.39
C GLU A 187 7.84 32.30 1.59
N ARG A 188 8.03 31.26 0.76
CA ARG A 188 6.97 30.77 -0.16
C ARG A 188 6.91 29.25 -0.32
N LEU A 189 5.67 28.76 -0.45
CA LEU A 189 5.35 27.38 -0.84
C LEU A 189 5.68 27.14 -2.33
N THR A 190 6.02 25.91 -2.69
CA THR A 190 6.40 25.51 -4.05
C THR A 190 5.52 24.38 -4.61
N THR A 191 5.51 24.24 -5.94
CA THR A 191 4.84 23.17 -6.69
C THR A 191 5.87 22.42 -7.55
N GLY A 192 5.89 21.09 -7.45
CA GLY A 192 6.79 20.24 -8.24
C GLY A 192 6.14 19.77 -9.55
N GLU A 193 6.42 20.42 -10.68
CA GLU A 193 5.72 20.19 -11.96
C GLU A 193 6.30 19.05 -12.84
N THR A 194 7.33 18.32 -12.40
CA THR A 194 8.02 17.34 -13.27
C THR A 194 7.25 16.03 -13.46
N VAL A 195 7.31 15.43 -14.65
CA VAL A 195 6.74 14.09 -14.93
C VAL A 195 7.26 13.01 -13.97
N LEU A 196 8.52 13.16 -13.53
CA LEU A 196 9.15 12.27 -12.55
C LEU A 196 8.53 12.40 -11.14
N SER A 197 7.97 13.57 -10.77
CA SER A 197 7.25 13.76 -9.50
C SER A 197 5.90 13.02 -9.50
N GLY A 198 5.23 12.93 -10.66
CA GLY A 198 4.02 12.13 -10.87
C GLY A 198 4.28 10.64 -10.69
N LEU A 199 5.31 10.08 -11.33
CA LEU A 199 5.66 8.66 -11.19
C LEU A 199 6.05 8.27 -9.75
N ARG A 200 6.66 9.18 -8.99
CA ARG A 200 7.03 8.96 -7.57
C ARG A 200 5.83 9.05 -6.61
N SER A 201 4.72 9.66 -7.04
CA SER A 201 3.49 9.81 -6.24
C SER A 201 2.28 9.11 -6.88
N TRP A 202 2.51 8.18 -7.81
CA TRP A 202 1.44 7.53 -8.58
C TRP A 202 0.39 6.83 -7.70
N ARG A 203 0.79 6.34 -6.51
CA ARG A 203 -0.14 5.75 -5.51
C ARG A 203 -1.17 6.75 -5.00
N THR A 204 -0.81 8.02 -4.87
CA THR A 204 -1.70 9.11 -4.45
C THR A 204 -2.33 9.85 -5.64
N MET A 205 -2.09 9.41 -6.87
CA MET A 205 -2.71 9.98 -8.08
C MET A 205 -4.05 9.34 -8.45
N LEU A 206 -4.30 8.11 -8.00
CA LEU A 206 -5.52 7.36 -8.32
C LEU A 206 -6.54 7.51 -7.17
N PRO A 207 -7.66 8.26 -7.36
CA PRO A 207 -8.61 8.54 -6.29
C PRO A 207 -9.10 7.31 -5.56
N ARG A 208 -9.52 6.27 -6.30
CA ARG A 208 -10.07 5.05 -5.70
C ARG A 208 -9.01 4.29 -4.89
N ARG A 209 -7.80 4.19 -5.42
CA ARG A 209 -6.70 3.52 -4.74
C ARG A 209 -6.34 4.24 -3.44
N ALA A 210 -6.15 5.56 -3.49
CA ALA A 210 -5.83 6.35 -2.32
C ALA A 210 -6.92 6.24 -1.26
N HIS A 211 -8.20 6.27 -1.66
CA HIS A 211 -9.34 6.05 -0.79
C HIS A 211 -9.28 4.68 -0.08
N ASP A 212 -9.09 3.60 -0.84
CA ASP A 212 -9.12 2.23 -0.30
C ASP A 212 -7.89 1.94 0.58
N GLU A 213 -6.69 2.37 0.17
CA GLU A 213 -5.46 2.21 0.94
C GLU A 213 -5.50 2.99 2.25
N VAL A 214 -5.95 4.25 2.24
CA VAL A 214 -6.08 5.06 3.47
C VAL A 214 -7.13 4.44 4.40
N SER A 215 -8.28 4.02 3.87
CA SER A 215 -9.33 3.36 4.66
C SER A 215 -8.81 2.05 5.28
N SER A 216 -8.09 1.24 4.51
CA SER A 216 -7.46 0.00 4.98
C SER A 216 -6.46 0.28 6.10
N ILE A 217 -5.62 1.32 6.00
CA ILE A 217 -4.71 1.71 7.08
C ILE A 217 -5.49 2.06 8.35
N PHE A 218 -6.56 2.85 8.24
CA PHE A 218 -7.37 3.19 9.41
C PHE A 218 -7.95 1.94 10.05
N LEU A 219 -8.53 1.04 9.26
CA LEU A 219 -9.08 -0.23 9.75
C LEU A 219 -8.03 -1.08 10.46
N HIS A 220 -6.83 -1.25 9.87
CA HIS A 220 -5.72 -1.98 10.48
C HIS A 220 -5.18 -1.32 11.77
N ASN A 221 -5.44 -0.03 11.98
CA ASN A 221 -5.11 0.70 13.21
C ASN A 221 -6.30 0.74 14.20
N ASN A 222 -7.22 -0.22 14.12
CA ASN A 222 -8.42 -0.37 14.97
C ASN A 222 -9.45 0.77 14.84
N ALA A 223 -9.50 1.45 13.69
CA ALA A 223 -10.60 2.38 13.42
C ALA A 223 -11.89 1.63 13.09
N SER A 224 -13.03 2.24 13.45
CA SER A 224 -14.33 1.86 12.89
C SER A 224 -14.60 2.68 11.63
N LEU A 225 -14.98 2.02 10.54
CA LEU A 225 -15.34 2.64 9.27
C LEU A 225 -16.83 2.51 9.03
N TRP A 226 -17.51 3.62 8.74
CA TRP A 226 -18.91 3.64 8.35
C TRP A 226 -19.06 4.21 6.95
N PHE A 227 -19.53 3.38 6.02
CA PHE A 227 -19.69 3.75 4.62
C PHE A 227 -21.09 4.34 4.39
N LEU A 228 -21.15 5.60 3.96
CA LEU A 228 -22.38 6.25 3.51
C LEU A 228 -22.40 6.25 1.99
N ARG A 229 -23.47 5.74 1.40
CA ARG A 229 -23.58 5.54 -0.05
C ARG A 229 -24.85 6.17 -0.58
N THR A 230 -24.71 7.12 -1.49
CA THR A 230 -25.85 7.84 -2.06
C THR A 230 -26.54 7.09 -3.20
N ASN A 231 -25.92 6.05 -3.76
CA ASN A 231 -26.54 5.17 -4.76
C ASN A 231 -27.69 4.34 -4.19
N GLN A 232 -27.94 4.40 -2.89
CA GLN A 232 -29.01 3.67 -2.19
C GLN A 232 -30.13 4.60 -1.68
N ILE A 233 -30.07 5.90 -1.99
CA ILE A 233 -31.09 6.88 -1.55
C ILE A 233 -32.47 6.60 -2.19
N LEU A 234 -32.52 5.94 -3.36
CA LEU A 234 -33.77 5.55 -4.02
C LEU A 234 -34.33 4.20 -3.52
N GLY A 235 -33.72 3.59 -2.50
CA GLY A 235 -34.10 2.29 -1.96
C GLY A 235 -32.93 1.28 -1.96
N TRP A 236 -33.10 0.20 -1.21
CA TRP A 236 -32.15 -0.92 -1.20
C TRP A 236 -32.41 -1.82 -2.41
N ASP A 237 -31.55 -1.72 -3.41
CA ASP A 237 -31.51 -2.64 -4.56
C ASP A 237 -30.12 -3.27 -4.63
N GLU A 238 -30.05 -4.58 -4.35
CA GLU A 238 -28.79 -5.34 -4.35
C GLU A 238 -28.18 -5.50 -5.75
N THR A 239 -28.95 -5.22 -6.80
CA THR A 239 -28.47 -5.26 -8.18
C THR A 239 -27.72 -3.99 -8.59
N ILE A 240 -27.86 -2.90 -7.83
CA ILE A 240 -27.20 -1.62 -8.09
C ILE A 240 -25.83 -1.60 -7.39
N LEU A 241 -24.78 -1.89 -8.16
CA LEU A 241 -23.40 -1.82 -7.68
C LEU A 241 -22.75 -0.48 -8.05
N PRO A 242 -22.11 0.23 -7.09
CA PRO A 242 -21.35 1.43 -7.40
C PRO A 242 -20.15 1.05 -8.27
N LEU A 243 -20.00 1.73 -9.41
CA LEU A 243 -18.82 1.57 -10.26
C LEU A 243 -17.65 2.34 -9.66
N ALA A 244 -16.55 1.65 -9.40
CA ALA A 244 -15.33 2.29 -8.89
C ALA A 244 -14.79 3.30 -9.92
N PRO A 245 -14.62 4.59 -9.55
CA PRO A 245 -14.02 5.56 -10.45
C PRO A 245 -12.53 5.23 -10.63
N THR A 246 -11.99 5.45 -11.84
CA THR A 246 -10.54 5.42 -12.12
C THR A 246 -9.82 4.09 -11.81
N LEU A 247 -10.21 3.05 -12.54
CA LEU A 247 -9.31 1.92 -12.80
C LEU A 247 -8.30 2.33 -13.88
N LEU A 248 -7.00 2.09 -13.67
CA LEU A 248 -6.03 2.32 -14.74
C LEU A 248 -6.38 1.37 -15.90
N PHE A 249 -6.59 1.91 -17.10
CA PHE A 249 -7.16 1.23 -18.28
C PHE A 249 -8.67 0.91 -18.24
N GLY A 250 -9.45 1.57 -17.36
CA GLY A 250 -10.92 1.51 -17.39
C GLY A 250 -11.51 0.17 -16.92
N GLN A 251 -12.66 -0.20 -17.48
CA GLN A 251 -13.48 -1.34 -17.02
C GLN A 251 -13.01 -2.72 -17.52
N ILE A 252 -11.79 -2.87 -18.06
CA ILE A 252 -11.29 -4.19 -18.47
C ILE A 252 -10.72 -4.89 -17.22
N PRO A 253 -11.48 -5.76 -16.54
CA PRO A 253 -11.23 -6.04 -15.13
C PRO A 253 -9.92 -6.81 -14.94
N LEU A 254 -9.65 -7.78 -15.81
CA LEU A 254 -8.44 -8.61 -15.73
C LEU A 254 -7.16 -7.80 -15.92
N PHE A 255 -7.11 -6.91 -16.91
CA PHE A 255 -5.92 -6.11 -17.20
C PHE A 255 -5.69 -5.04 -16.12
N SER A 256 -6.77 -4.39 -15.66
CA SER A 256 -6.64 -3.36 -14.63
C SER A 256 -6.20 -3.95 -13.29
N THR A 257 -6.77 -5.10 -12.89
CA THR A 257 -6.36 -5.80 -11.67
C THR A 257 -4.92 -6.30 -11.78
N ALA A 258 -4.57 -6.97 -12.87
CA ALA A 258 -3.21 -7.47 -13.09
C ALA A 258 -2.16 -6.33 -13.05
N PHE A 259 -2.44 -5.22 -13.73
CA PHE A 259 -1.55 -4.06 -13.72
C PHE A 259 -1.48 -3.42 -12.33
N THR A 260 -2.61 -3.28 -11.65
CA THR A 260 -2.65 -2.72 -10.29
C THR A 260 -1.82 -3.57 -9.34
N ARG A 261 -1.98 -4.90 -9.37
CA ARG A 261 -1.15 -5.84 -8.59
C ARG A 261 0.32 -5.70 -8.92
N LEU A 262 0.66 -5.67 -10.22
CA LEU A 262 2.02 -5.52 -10.71
C LEU A 262 2.72 -4.29 -10.12
N ILE A 263 2.15 -3.10 -10.32
CA ILE A 263 2.81 -1.88 -9.84
C ILE A 263 2.77 -1.82 -8.30
N SER A 264 1.71 -2.33 -7.65
CA SER A 264 1.66 -2.40 -6.18
C SER A 264 2.81 -3.22 -5.62
N ALA A 265 2.99 -4.45 -6.11
CA ALA A 265 4.03 -5.35 -5.65
C ALA A 265 5.44 -4.86 -5.97
N LEU A 266 5.63 -4.24 -7.14
CA LEU A 266 6.95 -3.71 -7.55
C LEU A 266 7.39 -2.52 -6.72
N THR A 267 6.45 -1.65 -6.35
CA THR A 267 6.76 -0.36 -5.72
C THR A 267 6.54 -0.34 -4.22
N TYR A 268 6.05 -1.43 -3.61
CA TYR A 268 5.78 -1.46 -2.17
C TYR A 268 7.07 -1.25 -1.37
N PRO A 269 7.13 -0.25 -0.46
CA PRO A 269 8.31 0.01 0.33
C PRO A 269 8.62 -1.17 1.24
N LEU A 270 9.88 -1.59 1.22
CA LEU A 270 10.40 -2.58 2.14
C LEU A 270 11.09 -1.89 3.31
N SER A 271 10.77 -2.34 4.51
CA SER A 271 11.50 -2.03 5.73
C SER A 271 12.62 -3.06 5.97
N PRO A 272 13.59 -2.77 6.85
CA PRO A 272 14.59 -3.77 7.26
C PRO A 272 13.96 -5.03 7.88
N GLU A 273 12.83 -4.89 8.57
CA GLU A 273 12.10 -6.00 9.20
C GLU A 273 11.59 -7.01 8.17
N ASP A 274 11.16 -6.53 7.00
CA ASP A 274 10.71 -7.39 5.89
C ASP A 274 11.86 -8.28 5.37
N TRP A 275 13.10 -7.77 5.40
CA TRP A 275 14.28 -8.55 5.04
C TRP A 275 14.67 -9.56 6.12
N TYR A 276 14.53 -9.23 7.41
CA TYR A 276 14.75 -10.18 8.49
C TYR A 276 13.73 -11.33 8.46
N LEU A 277 12.46 -11.03 8.20
CA LEU A 277 11.43 -12.03 7.97
C LEU A 277 11.83 -12.96 6.80
N SER A 278 12.26 -12.38 5.68
CA SER A 278 12.63 -13.11 4.48
C SER A 278 13.85 -14.01 4.70
N LEU A 279 14.83 -13.53 5.47
CA LEU A 279 15.95 -14.35 5.92
C LEU A 279 15.50 -15.50 6.81
N GLY A 280 14.62 -15.24 7.78
CA GLY A 280 14.06 -16.29 8.65
C GLY A 280 13.32 -17.38 7.86
N LEU A 281 12.51 -16.97 6.89
CA LEU A 281 11.80 -17.85 5.96
C LEU A 281 12.77 -18.70 5.11
N LEU A 282 13.83 -18.08 4.58
CA LEU A 282 14.88 -18.79 3.83
C LEU A 282 15.61 -19.82 4.70
N LEU A 283 15.92 -19.48 5.95
CA LEU A 283 16.58 -20.39 6.88
C LEU A 283 15.70 -21.59 7.26
N ILE A 284 14.41 -21.35 7.51
CA ILE A 284 13.43 -22.43 7.78
C ILE A 284 13.33 -23.37 6.58
N TYR A 285 13.19 -22.82 5.37
CA TYR A 285 13.20 -23.62 4.14
C TYR A 285 14.48 -24.44 4.03
N GLY A 286 15.63 -23.79 4.20
CA GLY A 286 16.94 -24.41 4.14
C GLY A 286 17.08 -25.57 5.12
N LEU A 287 16.65 -25.38 6.37
CA LEU A 287 16.69 -26.43 7.39
C LEU A 287 15.92 -27.69 6.96
N ILE A 288 14.68 -27.51 6.48
CA ILE A 288 13.82 -28.62 6.03
C ILE A 288 14.44 -29.33 4.82
N VAL A 289 14.83 -28.56 3.80
CA VAL A 289 15.30 -29.10 2.52
C VAL A 289 16.69 -29.71 2.63
N LEU A 290 17.60 -29.15 3.42
CA LEU A 290 18.92 -29.75 3.65
C LEU A 290 18.77 -31.08 4.42
N SER A 291 17.97 -31.11 5.49
CA SER A 291 17.75 -32.35 6.28
C SER A 291 17.17 -33.48 5.44
N ILE A 292 16.12 -33.21 4.67
CA ILE A 292 15.45 -34.23 3.84
C ILE A 292 16.31 -34.55 2.60
N GLY A 293 16.87 -33.52 1.97
CA GLY A 293 17.56 -33.61 0.69
C GLY A 293 18.85 -34.41 0.76
N PHE A 294 19.64 -34.27 1.84
CA PHE A 294 20.80 -35.14 2.05
C PHE A 294 20.40 -36.57 2.41
N LYS A 295 19.35 -36.75 3.23
CA LYS A 295 18.88 -38.09 3.62
C LYS A 295 18.37 -38.93 2.45
N LEU A 296 17.82 -38.29 1.43
CA LEU A 296 17.27 -38.93 0.23
C LEU A 296 18.22 -38.89 -0.98
N ASP A 297 19.50 -38.55 -0.78
CA ASP A 297 20.52 -38.37 -1.83
C ASP A 297 20.09 -37.41 -2.96
N PHE A 298 19.13 -36.53 -2.65
CA PHE A 298 18.68 -35.51 -3.57
C PHE A 298 19.68 -34.35 -3.66
N LEU A 299 20.33 -34.00 -2.54
CA LEU A 299 21.36 -32.97 -2.46
C LEU A 299 22.74 -33.61 -2.27
N THR A 300 23.74 -33.05 -2.92
CA THR A 300 25.14 -33.50 -2.80
C THR A 300 26.05 -32.30 -2.71
N TRP A 301 26.94 -32.24 -1.71
CA TRP A 301 27.89 -31.14 -1.61
C TRP A 301 28.87 -31.18 -2.79
N LYS A 302 28.76 -30.20 -3.67
CA LYS A 302 29.66 -30.06 -4.82
C LYS A 302 29.72 -28.61 -5.24
N LEU A 303 30.88 -28.01 -4.99
CA LEU A 303 31.16 -26.66 -5.44
C LEU A 303 31.46 -26.68 -6.93
N VAL A 304 30.75 -25.84 -7.66
CA VAL A 304 30.95 -25.64 -9.08
C VAL A 304 31.96 -24.50 -9.31
N ASP A 305 32.95 -24.73 -10.18
CA ASP A 305 33.92 -23.68 -10.53
C ASP A 305 33.23 -22.46 -11.15
N ILE A 306 33.47 -21.29 -10.56
CA ILE A 306 32.83 -20.03 -10.97
C ILE A 306 33.66 -19.39 -12.10
N SER A 307 33.18 -19.56 -13.33
CA SER A 307 33.71 -18.84 -14.51
C SER A 307 32.87 -17.58 -14.82
N PRO A 308 33.37 -16.62 -15.62
CA PRO A 308 32.59 -15.45 -16.03
C PRO A 308 31.24 -15.79 -16.66
N LYS A 309 31.17 -16.88 -17.43
CA LYS A 309 29.93 -17.41 -18.01
C LYS A 309 28.93 -17.86 -16.93
N LYS A 310 29.43 -18.46 -15.84
CA LYS A 310 28.61 -18.88 -14.71
C LYS A 310 28.14 -17.70 -13.85
N CYS A 311 28.94 -16.64 -13.72
CA CYS A 311 28.47 -15.38 -13.13
C CYS A 311 27.29 -14.80 -13.93
N PHE A 312 27.35 -14.83 -15.26
CA PHE A 312 26.23 -14.42 -16.09
C PHE A 312 25.00 -15.34 -15.91
N THR A 313 25.22 -16.65 -15.74
CA THR A 313 24.14 -17.61 -15.45
C THR A 313 23.45 -17.30 -14.12
N ILE A 314 24.19 -16.93 -13.08
CA ILE A 314 23.63 -16.50 -11.78
C ILE A 314 22.69 -15.30 -11.97
N LEU A 315 23.06 -14.32 -12.81
CA LEU A 315 22.20 -13.19 -13.14
C LEU A 315 20.98 -13.61 -13.97
N GLN A 316 21.14 -14.54 -14.92
CA GLN A 316 20.01 -15.08 -15.69
C GLN A 316 18.98 -15.75 -14.79
N LEU A 317 19.43 -16.54 -13.80
CA LEU A 317 18.56 -17.21 -12.82
C LEU A 317 17.70 -16.25 -11.99
N PHE A 318 18.16 -14.99 -11.82
CA PHE A 318 17.37 -13.94 -11.19
C PHE A 318 16.14 -13.59 -12.03
N PHE A 319 16.32 -13.41 -13.35
CA PHE A 319 15.21 -13.07 -14.24
C PHE A 319 14.35 -14.30 -14.56
N LEU A 320 14.99 -15.43 -14.88
CA LEU A 320 14.34 -16.68 -15.22
C LEU A 320 15.11 -17.84 -14.54
N PRO A 321 14.52 -18.53 -13.55
CA PRO A 321 13.09 -18.57 -13.25
C PRO A 321 12.59 -17.50 -12.26
N ALA A 322 13.42 -16.98 -11.35
CA ALA A 322 12.93 -16.39 -10.10
C ALA A 322 11.96 -15.21 -10.30
N PHE A 323 12.36 -14.17 -11.03
CA PHE A 323 11.52 -12.99 -11.22
C PHE A 323 10.23 -13.32 -11.97
N ILE A 324 10.31 -14.02 -13.10
CA ILE A 324 9.13 -14.31 -13.94
C ILE A 324 8.14 -15.23 -13.22
N GLU A 325 8.63 -16.27 -12.54
CA GLU A 325 7.73 -17.19 -11.83
C GLU A 325 7.06 -16.50 -10.65
N GLU A 326 7.79 -15.75 -9.82
CA GLU A 326 7.16 -15.02 -8.72
C GLU A 326 6.22 -13.91 -9.22
N LEU A 327 6.54 -13.26 -10.35
CA LEU A 327 5.63 -12.32 -10.97
C LEU A 327 4.30 -12.98 -11.37
N VAL A 328 4.34 -14.13 -12.03
CA VAL A 328 3.13 -14.82 -12.49
C VAL A 328 2.35 -15.39 -11.31
N PHE A 329 3.00 -16.16 -10.45
CA PHE A 329 2.31 -16.93 -9.42
C PHE A 329 1.98 -16.13 -8.17
N ARG A 330 2.79 -15.14 -7.78
CA ARG A 330 2.59 -14.37 -6.53
C ARG A 330 1.99 -13.01 -6.78
N VAL A 331 2.31 -12.36 -7.90
CA VAL A 331 1.79 -11.01 -8.17
C VAL A 331 0.54 -11.03 -9.04
N LEU A 332 0.56 -11.68 -10.20
CA LEU A 332 -0.60 -11.64 -11.10
C LEU A 332 -1.77 -12.47 -10.56
N LEU A 333 -1.47 -13.66 -10.03
CA LEU A 333 -2.50 -14.61 -9.62
C LEU A 333 -3.05 -14.35 -8.20
N LEU A 334 -2.19 -14.05 -7.21
CA LEU A 334 -2.67 -13.79 -5.85
C LEU A 334 -3.23 -12.38 -5.70
N PRO A 335 -4.32 -12.20 -4.93
CA PRO A 335 -4.73 -10.89 -4.47
C PRO A 335 -3.63 -10.20 -3.67
N HIS A 336 -3.39 -8.93 -3.98
CA HIS A 336 -2.50 -8.07 -3.20
C HIS A 336 -3.07 -7.90 -1.77
N PRO A 337 -2.25 -7.82 -0.71
CA PRO A 337 -2.74 -7.72 0.68
C PRO A 337 -3.70 -6.55 0.97
N PHE A 338 -3.68 -5.49 0.16
CA PHE A 338 -4.58 -4.32 0.30
C PHE A 338 -5.83 -4.38 -0.60
N GLU A 339 -6.07 -5.47 -1.34
CA GLU A 339 -7.31 -5.66 -2.10
C GLU A 339 -8.53 -5.95 -1.20
N GLY A 340 -8.32 -6.20 0.10
CA GLY A 340 -9.41 -6.38 1.06
C GLY A 340 -10.23 -7.66 0.86
N VAL A 341 -9.65 -8.66 0.17
CA VAL A 341 -10.28 -9.98 0.02
C VAL A 341 -10.40 -10.69 1.36
N SER A 342 -11.43 -11.51 1.53
CA SER A 342 -11.61 -12.30 2.73
C SER A 342 -10.50 -13.36 2.88
N GLY A 343 -10.27 -13.83 4.12
CA GLY A 343 -9.27 -14.87 4.38
C GLY A 343 -9.55 -16.19 3.63
N ILE A 344 -10.83 -16.52 3.40
CA ILE A 344 -11.25 -17.72 2.65
C ILE A 344 -10.95 -17.57 1.16
N GLU A 345 -11.27 -16.41 0.57
CA GLU A 345 -10.92 -16.12 -0.82
C GLU A 345 -9.41 -16.13 -1.02
N TRP A 346 -8.66 -15.53 -0.09
CA TRP A 346 -7.20 -15.55 -0.15
C TRP A 346 -6.65 -16.99 -0.08
N LEU A 347 -7.20 -17.82 0.81
CA LEU A 347 -6.84 -19.24 0.92
C LEU A 347 -7.07 -19.99 -0.40
N PHE A 348 -8.22 -19.76 -1.04
CA PHE A 348 -8.52 -20.34 -2.34
C PHE A 348 -7.46 -19.96 -3.41
N TRP A 349 -7.14 -18.66 -3.52
CA TRP A 349 -6.18 -18.17 -4.50
C TRP A 349 -4.76 -18.69 -4.25
N VAL A 350 -4.32 -18.78 -2.99
CA VAL A 350 -3.00 -19.35 -2.68
C VAL A 350 -2.94 -20.85 -2.96
N THR A 351 -3.99 -21.61 -2.66
CA THR A 351 -4.05 -23.03 -3.02
C THR A 351 -4.03 -23.24 -4.53
N LEU A 352 -4.77 -22.44 -5.29
CA LEU A 352 -4.77 -22.47 -6.75
C LEU A 352 -3.38 -22.12 -7.31
N SER A 353 -2.78 -21.04 -6.83
CA SER A 353 -1.44 -20.59 -7.24
C SER A 353 -0.37 -21.65 -6.98
N LEU A 354 -0.35 -22.23 -5.78
CA LEU A 354 0.59 -23.30 -5.42
C LEU A 354 0.40 -24.53 -6.30
N SER A 355 -0.85 -24.93 -6.55
CA SER A 355 -1.15 -26.09 -7.40
C SER A 355 -0.67 -25.88 -8.83
N LEU A 356 -0.92 -24.70 -9.40
CA LEU A 356 -0.45 -24.33 -10.74
C LEU A 356 1.07 -24.21 -10.80
N PHE A 357 1.71 -23.65 -9.77
CA PHE A 357 3.17 -23.56 -9.66
C PHE A 357 3.82 -24.94 -9.65
N ILE A 358 3.30 -25.87 -8.85
CA ILE A 358 3.80 -27.25 -8.80
C ILE A 358 3.58 -27.96 -10.15
N ALA A 359 2.39 -27.81 -10.75
CA ALA A 359 2.06 -28.42 -12.05
C ALA A 359 2.84 -27.81 -13.22
N TYR A 360 3.25 -26.54 -13.11
CA TYR A 360 4.05 -25.86 -14.12
C TYR A 360 5.42 -26.52 -14.30
N HIS A 361 6.07 -27.02 -13.24
CA HIS A 361 7.39 -27.64 -13.36
C HIS A 361 7.46 -28.84 -14.32
N PRO A 362 6.62 -29.89 -14.20
CA PRO A 362 6.62 -31.00 -15.15
C PRO A 362 6.18 -30.57 -16.56
N LEU A 363 5.27 -29.60 -16.69
CA LEU A 363 4.84 -29.04 -17.98
C LEU A 363 5.97 -28.25 -18.66
N ASN A 364 6.70 -27.43 -17.90
CA ASN A 364 7.86 -26.68 -18.36
C ASN A 364 8.94 -27.63 -18.86
N ALA A 365 9.21 -28.72 -18.13
CA ALA A 365 10.13 -29.76 -18.56
C ALA A 365 9.68 -30.45 -19.86
N LEU A 366 8.36 -30.63 -20.04
CA LEU A 366 7.82 -31.23 -21.25
C LEU A 366 7.99 -30.31 -22.47
N LEU A 367 7.65 -29.03 -22.32
CA LEU A 367 7.43 -28.09 -23.44
C LEU A 367 8.62 -27.18 -23.74
N PHE A 368 9.26 -26.60 -22.73
CA PHE A 368 10.21 -25.50 -22.92
C PHE A 368 11.62 -25.83 -22.43
N TYR A 369 11.76 -26.74 -21.45
CA TYR A 369 13.05 -27.11 -20.88
C TYR A 369 13.27 -28.64 -20.81
N PRO A 370 13.46 -29.32 -21.95
CA PRO A 370 13.60 -30.78 -22.02
C PRO A 370 14.71 -31.37 -21.15
N GLN A 371 15.78 -30.61 -20.92
CA GLN A 371 16.90 -31.01 -20.06
C GLN A 371 16.44 -31.34 -18.63
N GLY A 372 15.41 -30.65 -18.12
CA GLY A 372 14.86 -30.87 -16.78
C GLY A 372 13.87 -32.03 -16.66
N ARG A 373 13.50 -32.75 -17.74
CA ARG A 373 12.40 -33.75 -17.72
C ARG A 373 12.52 -34.81 -16.64
N ASN A 374 13.73 -35.35 -16.48
CA ASN A 374 14.00 -36.42 -15.51
C ASN A 374 13.96 -35.92 -14.07
N LEU A 375 14.13 -34.62 -13.83
CA LEU A 375 14.24 -34.02 -12.51
C LEU A 375 12.93 -33.35 -12.07
N PHE A 376 12.34 -32.53 -12.93
CA PHE A 376 11.15 -31.73 -12.63
C PHE A 376 9.87 -32.56 -12.48
N ARG A 377 9.93 -33.86 -12.77
CA ARG A 377 8.85 -34.83 -12.54
C ARG A 377 9.05 -35.65 -11.26
N LYS A 378 10.22 -35.57 -10.61
CA LYS A 378 10.49 -36.34 -9.40
C LYS A 378 9.64 -35.82 -8.24
N PRO A 379 8.95 -36.69 -7.48
CA PRO A 379 8.12 -36.27 -6.35
C PRO A 379 8.87 -35.39 -5.34
N ILE A 380 10.12 -35.75 -5.02
CA ILE A 380 10.93 -34.99 -4.07
C ILE A 380 11.23 -33.56 -4.55
N PHE A 381 11.49 -33.39 -5.85
CA PHE A 381 11.69 -32.06 -6.43
C PHE A 381 10.40 -31.24 -6.35
N LEU A 382 9.25 -31.84 -6.67
CA LEU A 382 7.94 -31.17 -6.58
C LEU A 382 7.57 -30.79 -5.14
N VAL A 383 7.94 -31.60 -4.15
CA VAL A 383 7.78 -31.26 -2.73
C VAL A 383 8.62 -30.05 -2.37
N PHE A 384 9.90 -30.01 -2.77
CA PHE A 384 10.77 -28.87 -2.50
C PHE A 384 10.35 -27.60 -3.24
N ALA A 385 9.92 -27.73 -4.51
CA ALA A 385 9.31 -26.62 -5.25
C ALA A 385 8.03 -26.14 -4.55
N GLY A 386 7.15 -27.04 -4.11
CA GLY A 386 5.95 -26.70 -3.35
C GLY A 386 6.27 -25.94 -2.05
N LEU A 387 7.26 -26.40 -1.29
CA LEU A 387 7.73 -25.72 -0.08
C LEU A 387 8.29 -24.33 -0.37
N LEU A 388 9.10 -24.19 -1.42
CA LEU A 388 9.59 -22.88 -1.89
C LEU A 388 8.40 -21.98 -2.22
N GLY A 389 7.40 -22.53 -2.93
CA GLY A 389 6.22 -21.78 -3.30
C GLY A 389 5.39 -21.30 -2.11
N ILE A 390 5.28 -22.11 -1.05
CA ILE A 390 4.62 -21.73 0.21
C ILE A 390 5.40 -20.60 0.87
N VAL A 391 6.71 -20.72 0.98
CA VAL A 391 7.58 -19.71 1.59
C VAL A 391 7.51 -18.39 0.85
N CYS A 392 7.56 -18.40 -0.48
CA CYS A 392 7.37 -17.21 -1.32
C CYS A 392 5.97 -16.60 -1.13
N ALA A 393 4.91 -17.42 -1.03
CA ALA A 393 3.56 -16.93 -0.80
C ALA A 393 3.39 -16.26 0.57
N ILE A 394 3.98 -16.83 1.63
CA ILE A 394 3.99 -16.22 2.97
C ILE A 394 4.76 -14.89 2.95
N SER A 395 5.94 -14.89 2.33
CA SER A 395 6.75 -13.68 2.18
C SER A 395 5.97 -12.58 1.45
N TYR A 396 5.30 -12.91 0.35
CA TYR A 396 4.46 -11.96 -0.40
C TYR A 396 3.27 -11.45 0.41
N ALA A 397 2.57 -12.34 1.12
CA ALA A 397 1.39 -11.99 1.93
C ALA A 397 1.70 -10.95 3.00
N ILE A 398 2.87 -11.08 3.64
CA ILE A 398 3.28 -10.21 4.75
C ILE A 398 3.94 -8.93 4.23
N THR A 399 4.83 -9.05 3.26
CA THR A 399 5.63 -7.90 2.78
C THR A 399 4.93 -7.08 1.70
N ALA A 400 3.84 -7.60 1.10
CA ALA A 400 3.13 -6.97 -0.03
C ALA A 400 4.03 -6.59 -1.22
N SER A 401 5.21 -7.21 -1.35
CA SER A 401 6.24 -6.84 -2.31
C SER A 401 6.71 -8.03 -3.13
N LEU A 402 7.05 -7.79 -4.40
CA LEU A 402 7.62 -8.81 -5.29
C LEU A 402 9.07 -9.18 -4.91
N TRP A 403 9.84 -8.23 -4.38
CA TRP A 403 11.29 -8.43 -4.25
C TRP A 403 11.65 -9.54 -3.26
N PRO A 404 11.09 -9.60 -2.04
CA PRO A 404 11.43 -10.64 -1.08
C PRO A 404 11.27 -12.08 -1.60
N PRO A 405 10.12 -12.50 -2.19
CA PRO A 405 10.01 -13.85 -2.74
C PRO A 405 10.96 -14.09 -3.92
N VAL A 406 11.24 -13.08 -4.77
CA VAL A 406 12.21 -13.22 -5.86
C VAL A 406 13.61 -13.51 -5.34
N PHE A 407 14.06 -12.79 -4.30
CA PHE A 407 15.38 -13.04 -3.72
C PHE A 407 15.46 -14.40 -3.02
N ILE A 408 14.42 -14.81 -2.30
CA ILE A 408 14.34 -16.14 -1.67
C ILE A 408 14.47 -17.23 -2.75
N HIS A 409 13.63 -17.16 -3.79
CA HIS A 409 13.63 -18.10 -4.90
C HIS A 409 15.00 -18.14 -5.59
N TRP A 410 15.51 -16.98 -5.99
CA TRP A 410 16.80 -16.87 -6.69
C TRP A 410 17.95 -17.48 -5.89
N LEU A 411 18.08 -17.13 -4.60
CA LEU A 411 19.12 -17.67 -3.74
C LEU A 411 19.01 -19.19 -3.59
N ILE A 412 17.81 -19.73 -3.41
CA ILE A 412 17.59 -21.18 -3.30
C ILE A 412 18.05 -21.89 -4.58
N VAL A 413 17.68 -21.38 -5.75
CA VAL A 413 18.06 -21.98 -7.03
C VAL A 413 19.57 -21.88 -7.26
N VAL A 414 20.19 -20.74 -6.98
CA VAL A 414 21.65 -20.56 -7.11
C VAL A 414 22.40 -21.49 -6.17
N ILE A 415 22.03 -21.53 -4.88
CA ILE A 415 22.68 -22.39 -3.90
C ILE A 415 22.56 -23.85 -4.33
N TRP A 416 21.37 -24.27 -4.77
CA TRP A 416 21.16 -25.64 -5.19
C TRP A 416 21.98 -26.03 -6.42
N LEU A 417 22.00 -25.18 -7.47
CA LEU A 417 22.71 -25.47 -8.71
C LEU A 417 24.22 -25.49 -8.53
N PHE A 418 24.77 -24.53 -7.79
CA PHE A 418 26.22 -24.29 -7.71
C PHE A 418 26.92 -24.94 -6.52
N PHE A 419 26.18 -25.32 -5.46
CA PHE A 419 26.77 -25.86 -4.23
C PHE A 419 26.21 -27.22 -3.82
N LEU A 420 24.96 -27.53 -4.18
CA LEU A 420 24.25 -28.73 -3.70
C LEU A 420 23.93 -29.74 -4.80
N GLY A 421 24.68 -29.69 -5.89
CA GLY A 421 24.69 -30.72 -6.93
C GLY A 421 23.57 -30.63 -7.97
N GLY A 422 22.85 -29.50 -8.02
CA GLY A 422 21.76 -29.29 -8.98
C GLY A 422 22.24 -29.26 -10.44
N GLU A 423 23.41 -28.66 -10.72
CA GLU A 423 23.96 -28.60 -12.09
C GLU A 423 24.16 -29.99 -12.68
N GLN A 424 24.74 -30.94 -11.92
CA GLN A 424 24.96 -32.28 -12.43
C GLN A 424 23.65 -33.03 -12.68
N LYS A 425 22.63 -32.81 -11.84
CA LYS A 425 21.31 -33.44 -12.02
C LYS A 425 20.55 -32.90 -13.23
N LEU A 426 20.95 -31.75 -13.77
CA LEU A 426 20.42 -31.19 -15.02
C LEU A 426 21.25 -31.57 -16.26
N THR A 427 22.55 -31.82 -16.10
CA THR A 427 23.44 -32.18 -17.21
C THR A 427 23.61 -33.68 -17.43
N ILE A 428 23.30 -34.53 -16.44
CA ILE A 428 23.25 -35.98 -16.61
C ILE A 428 22.01 -36.33 -17.45
N ASN A 429 22.22 -36.30 -18.77
CA ASN A 429 21.52 -37.09 -19.78
C ASN A 429 22.58 -37.79 -20.64
#